data_AF-A0A353EYV8-F1
#
_entry.id   AF-A0A353EYV8-F1
#
_cell.length_a   1.000
_cell.length_b   1.000
_cell.length_c   1.000
_cell.angle_alpha   90.00
_cell.angle_beta   90.00
_cell.angle_gamma   90.00
#
_symmetry.space_group_name_H-M   'P 1'
#
loop_
_entity.id
_entity.type
_entity.pdbx_description
1 polymer ?
#
loop_
_entity_poly.entity_id
_entity_poly.type
_entity_poly.pdbx_seq_one_letter_code
_entity_poly.pdbx_strand_id
1 'polypeptide(L)'
;ADFYSMYHFVEKVRGNPNADTIDVYEAMDMFLPGMFAYRSILKGGVSVKIPNLRDKAQRELWRNDTACTDPAIAGDMLLPTMATGTPEIDPGVYGHMKQLWDAERERQLRESAEKEKQS
;
A
#
# COMPACT_ATOMS: atom_id res chain seq x y z
N ALA A 1 -14.61 7.35 -11.09
CA ALA A 1 -14.93 5.93 -11.38
C ALA A 1 -15.75 5.30 -10.24
N ASP A 2 -16.12 6.10 -9.23
CA ASP A 2 -16.50 5.61 -7.89
C ASP A 2 -18.01 5.59 -7.67
N PHE A 3 -18.79 6.15 -8.60
CA PHE A 3 -20.24 6.20 -8.50
C PHE A 3 -20.87 4.80 -8.39
N TYR A 4 -20.48 3.87 -9.27
CA TYR A 4 -21.05 2.52 -9.28
C TYR A 4 -20.63 1.70 -8.07
N SER A 5 -19.38 1.84 -7.60
CA SER A 5 -18.90 1.18 -6.37
C SER A 5 -19.73 1.61 -5.16
N MET A 6 -19.97 2.92 -5.01
CA MET A 6 -20.79 3.44 -3.92
C MET A 6 -22.27 3.07 -4.07
N TYR A 7 -22.80 3.11 -5.29
CA TYR A 7 -24.17 2.70 -5.58
C TYR A 7 -24.43 1.24 -5.19
N HIS A 8 -23.60 0.30 -5.65
CA HIS A 8 -23.75 -1.11 -5.33
C HIS A 8 -23.50 -1.41 -3.85
N PHE A 9 -22.57 -0.69 -3.20
CA PHE A 9 -22.39 -0.79 -1.76
C PHE A 9 -23.68 -0.43 -1.00
N VAL A 10 -24.31 0.71 -1.32
CA VAL A 10 -25.56 1.14 -0.68
C VAL A 10 -26.70 0.16 -0.99
N GLU A 11 -26.83 -0.29 -2.24
CA GLU A 11 -27.85 -1.28 -2.63
C GLU A 11 -27.70 -2.60 -1.88
N LYS A 12 -26.46 -3.08 -1.67
CA LYS A 12 -26.19 -4.30 -0.89
C LYS A 12 -26.63 -4.15 0.56
N VAL A 13 -26.34 -3.00 1.19
CA VAL A 13 -26.77 -2.69 2.56
C VAL A 13 -28.29 -2.62 2.68
N ARG A 14 -28.99 -2.15 1.65
CA ARG A 14 -30.46 -2.14 1.56
C ARG A 14 -31.07 -3.53 1.33
N GLY A 15 -30.26 -4.57 1.18
CA GLY A 15 -30.70 -5.95 1.03
C GLY A 15 -30.91 -6.39 -0.42
N ASN A 16 -30.43 -5.63 -1.42
CA ASN A 16 -30.46 -6.07 -2.82
C ASN A 16 -29.44 -7.22 -3.02
N PRO A 17 -29.88 -8.48 -3.23
CA PRO A 17 -28.96 -9.60 -3.36
C PRO A 17 -28.12 -9.52 -4.65
N ASN A 18 -28.63 -8.82 -5.67
CA ASN A 18 -28.01 -8.69 -6.99
C ASN A 18 -27.05 -7.50 -7.10
N ALA A 19 -26.85 -6.74 -6.02
CA ALA A 19 -25.85 -5.69 -6.02
C ALA A 19 -24.45 -6.30 -6.20
N ASP A 20 -23.72 -5.78 -7.19
CA ASP A 20 -22.38 -6.21 -7.56
C ASP A 20 -21.36 -5.68 -6.54
N THR A 21 -20.90 -6.57 -5.68
CA THR A 21 -20.01 -6.23 -4.57
C THR A 21 -18.96 -7.30 -4.42
N ILE A 22 -17.73 -6.89 -4.13
CA ILE A 22 -16.62 -7.79 -3.81
C ILE A 22 -16.72 -8.13 -2.32
N ASP A 23 -16.81 -9.41 -1.99
CA ASP A 23 -16.76 -9.88 -0.60
C ASP A 23 -15.32 -9.87 -0.04
N VAL A 24 -15.18 -10.14 1.27
CA VAL A 24 -13.87 -10.13 1.92
C VAL A 24 -12.90 -11.14 1.30
N TYR A 25 -13.35 -12.32 0.91
CA TYR A 25 -12.49 -13.35 0.34
C TYR A 25 -12.14 -13.09 -1.12
N GLU A 26 -13.06 -12.54 -1.91
CA GLU A 26 -12.78 -12.08 -3.27
C GLU A 26 -11.75 -10.94 -3.26
N ALA A 27 -11.90 -9.98 -2.34
CA ALA A 27 -10.91 -8.92 -2.14
C ALA A 27 -9.54 -9.50 -1.75
N MET A 28 -9.51 -10.54 -0.92
CA MET A 28 -8.27 -11.25 -0.60
C MET A 28 -7.68 -11.99 -1.80
N ASP A 29 -8.48 -12.66 -2.64
CA ASP A 29 -7.98 -13.34 -3.83
C ASP A 29 -7.34 -12.35 -4.83
N MET A 30 -7.82 -11.10 -4.88
CA MET A 30 -7.21 -10.03 -5.67
C MET A 30 -5.94 -9.46 -5.03
N PHE A 31 -5.92 -9.35 -3.70
CA PHE A 31 -4.82 -8.73 -2.95
C PHE A 31 -3.59 -9.66 -2.78
N LEU A 32 -3.83 -10.92 -2.40
CA LEU A 32 -2.78 -11.85 -2.02
C LEU A 32 -1.73 -12.12 -3.11
N PRO A 33 -2.07 -12.23 -4.42
CA PRO A 33 -1.07 -12.39 -5.46
C PRO A 33 -0.03 -11.27 -5.48
N GLY A 34 -0.46 -10.01 -5.30
CA GLY A 34 0.45 -8.86 -5.24
C GLY A 34 1.36 -8.91 -4.02
N MET A 35 0.80 -9.21 -2.85
CA MET A 35 1.56 -9.34 -1.60
C MET A 35 2.60 -10.48 -1.67
N PHE A 36 2.20 -11.64 -2.19
CA PHE A 36 3.08 -12.81 -2.31
C PHE A 36 4.07 -12.70 -3.47
N ALA A 37 3.80 -11.88 -4.50
CA ALA A 37 4.78 -11.57 -5.53
C ALA A 37 6.04 -10.93 -4.92
N TYR A 38 5.89 -10.06 -3.92
CA TYR A 38 7.05 -9.51 -3.22
C TYR A 38 7.87 -10.59 -2.52
N ARG A 39 7.21 -11.52 -1.82
CA ARG A 39 7.88 -12.68 -1.21
C ARG A 39 8.54 -13.59 -2.23
N SER A 40 7.96 -13.73 -3.42
CA SER A 40 8.56 -14.46 -4.54
C SER A 40 9.86 -13.78 -5.00
N ILE A 41 9.84 -12.45 -5.20
CA ILE A 41 11.02 -11.66 -5.58
C ILE A 41 12.17 -11.87 -4.58
N LEU A 42 11.88 -11.80 -3.28
CA LEU A 42 12.90 -12.02 -2.24
C LEU A 42 13.46 -13.45 -2.23
N LYS A 43 12.73 -14.42 -2.76
CA LYS A 43 13.16 -15.81 -2.94
C LYS A 43 13.77 -16.08 -4.33
N GLY A 44 14.12 -15.05 -5.08
CA GLY A 44 14.70 -15.18 -6.42
C GLY A 44 13.68 -15.41 -7.53
N GLY A 45 12.43 -14.97 -7.35
CA GLY A 45 11.38 -15.06 -8.36
C GLY A 45 10.74 -16.45 -8.52
N VAL A 46 10.86 -17.31 -7.50
CA VAL A 46 10.28 -18.66 -7.53
C VAL A 46 8.76 -18.62 -7.38
N SER A 47 8.05 -19.62 -7.92
CA SER A 47 6.61 -19.76 -7.72
C SER A 47 6.29 -19.92 -6.22
N VAL A 48 5.33 -19.15 -5.73
CA VAL A 48 4.85 -19.22 -4.34
C VAL A 48 3.38 -19.57 -4.33
N LYS A 49 3.01 -20.53 -3.50
CA LYS A 49 1.61 -20.94 -3.33
C LYS A 49 0.84 -19.86 -2.58
N ILE A 50 -0.23 -19.35 -3.21
CA ILE A 50 -1.17 -18.43 -2.57
C ILE A 50 -2.11 -19.22 -1.66
N PRO A 51 -2.27 -18.84 -0.38
CA PRO A 51 -3.18 -19.53 0.53
C PRO A 51 -4.63 -19.27 0.13
N ASN A 52 -5.46 -20.31 0.22
CA ASN A 52 -6.91 -20.14 0.14
C ASN A 52 -7.43 -19.76 1.53
N LEU A 53 -7.69 -18.47 1.74
CA LEU A 53 -8.17 -17.98 3.03
C LEU A 53 -9.63 -18.36 3.32
N ARG A 54 -10.35 -19.06 2.44
CA ARG A 54 -11.65 -19.67 2.79
C ARG A 54 -11.48 -20.91 3.65
N ASP A 55 -10.34 -21.60 3.52
CA ASP A 55 -9.95 -22.74 4.34
C ASP A 55 -9.42 -22.28 5.71
N LYS A 56 -10.10 -22.68 6.78
CA LYS A 56 -9.73 -22.31 8.15
C LYS A 56 -8.34 -22.82 8.51
N ALA A 57 -7.98 -24.03 8.10
CA ALA A 57 -6.67 -24.61 8.43
C ALA A 57 -5.55 -23.77 7.82
N GLN A 58 -5.73 -23.32 6.57
CA GLN A 58 -4.78 -22.40 5.92
C GLN A 58 -4.77 -21.04 6.60
N ARG A 59 -5.91 -20.46 6.97
CA ARG A 59 -5.93 -19.17 7.71
C ARG A 59 -5.12 -19.21 9.01
N GLU A 60 -5.22 -20.29 9.79
CA GLU A 60 -4.50 -20.41 11.06
C GLU A 60 -2.98 -20.37 10.87
N LEU A 61 -2.45 -20.91 9.77
CA LEU A 61 -1.02 -20.86 9.47
C LEU A 61 -0.48 -19.42 9.31
N TRP A 62 -1.35 -18.49 8.90
CA TRP A 62 -0.98 -17.10 8.59
C TRP A 62 -1.49 -16.11 9.65
N ARG A 63 -2.12 -16.57 10.74
CA ARG A 63 -2.78 -15.71 11.73
C ARG A 63 -1.85 -14.70 12.40
N ASN A 64 -0.58 -15.08 12.60
CA ASN A 64 0.43 -14.27 13.25
C ASN A 64 1.54 -13.82 12.28
N ASP A 65 1.24 -13.82 10.97
CA ASP A 65 2.18 -13.30 9.98
C ASP A 65 2.22 -11.77 10.05
N THR A 66 3.29 -11.24 10.64
CA THR A 66 3.55 -9.80 10.77
C THR A 66 4.64 -9.33 9.80
N ALA A 67 4.96 -10.12 8.78
CA ALA A 67 6.05 -9.78 7.86
C ALA A 67 5.73 -8.49 7.08
N CYS A 68 6.50 -7.44 7.35
CA CYS A 68 6.42 -6.17 6.66
C CYS A 68 7.78 -5.48 6.63
N THR A 69 7.87 -4.33 5.96
CA THR A 69 9.10 -3.54 5.86
C THR A 69 9.28 -2.53 6.99
N ASP A 70 8.32 -2.45 7.92
CA ASP A 70 8.40 -1.59 9.09
C ASP A 70 9.08 -2.33 10.26
N PRO A 71 10.29 -1.90 10.69
CA PRO A 71 11.01 -2.55 11.79
C PRO A 71 10.30 -2.45 13.14
N ALA A 72 9.41 -1.46 13.34
CA ALA A 72 8.66 -1.33 14.59
C ALA A 72 7.57 -2.39 14.76
N ILE A 73 7.07 -2.94 13.65
CA ILE A 73 5.94 -3.89 13.62
C ILE A 73 6.40 -5.30 13.29
N ALA A 74 7.37 -5.45 12.38
CA ALA A 74 7.70 -6.76 11.83
C ALA A 74 8.36 -7.70 12.82
N GLY A 75 9.04 -7.18 13.85
CA GLY A 75 9.86 -7.97 14.77
C GLY A 75 10.86 -8.83 14.00
N ASP A 76 10.84 -10.14 14.26
CA ASP A 76 11.72 -11.12 13.59
C ASP A 76 11.35 -11.40 12.12
N MET A 77 10.24 -10.84 11.62
CA MET A 77 9.74 -11.03 10.25
C MET A 77 10.02 -9.82 9.34
N LEU A 78 10.99 -8.97 9.68
CA LEU A 78 11.33 -7.79 8.90
C LEU A 78 11.74 -8.16 7.46
N LEU A 79 10.99 -7.62 6.50
CA LEU A 79 11.30 -7.73 5.09
C LEU A 79 12.15 -6.53 4.65
N PRO A 80 13.07 -6.72 3.68
CA PRO A 80 13.77 -5.59 3.09
C PRO A 80 12.81 -4.68 2.33
N THR A 81 13.20 -3.44 2.03
CA THR A 81 12.38 -2.48 1.27
C THR A 81 12.45 -2.68 -0.24
N MET A 82 13.46 -3.39 -0.74
CA MET A 82 13.61 -3.76 -2.14
C MET A 82 14.25 -5.14 -2.31
N ALA A 83 14.21 -5.66 -3.55
CA ALA A 83 14.75 -6.98 -3.90
C ALA A 83 16.23 -7.18 -3.52
N THR A 84 17.01 -6.09 -3.53
CA THR A 84 18.46 -6.09 -3.25
C THR A 84 18.80 -5.80 -1.79
N GLY A 85 17.81 -5.66 -0.91
CA GLY A 85 18.00 -5.33 0.52
C GLY A 85 17.33 -4.02 0.92
N THR A 86 17.63 -3.51 2.12
CA THR A 86 17.20 -2.16 2.54
C THR A 86 18.40 -1.24 2.44
N PRO A 87 18.40 -0.21 1.57
CA PRO A 87 19.52 0.71 1.48
C PRO A 87 19.61 1.57 2.73
N GLU A 88 20.83 1.81 3.21
CA GLU A 88 21.10 2.82 4.22
C GLU A 88 21.15 4.19 3.52
N ILE A 89 20.29 5.11 3.97
CA ILE A 89 20.20 6.45 3.40
C ILE A 89 20.85 7.43 4.38
N ASP A 90 21.84 8.17 3.89
CA ASP A 90 22.50 9.23 4.66
C ASP A 90 21.45 10.28 5.11
N PRO A 91 21.36 10.59 6.42
CA PRO A 91 20.50 11.66 6.94
C PRO A 91 20.66 13.01 6.20
N GLY A 92 21.84 13.31 5.68
CA GLY A 92 22.12 14.51 4.88
C GLY A 92 21.25 14.64 3.62
N VAL A 93 20.82 13.51 3.02
CA VAL A 93 19.92 13.50 1.86
C VAL A 93 18.56 14.13 2.21
N TYR A 94 17.99 13.76 3.36
CA TYR A 94 16.72 14.32 3.82
C TYR A 94 16.84 15.81 4.12
N GLY A 95 17.96 16.23 4.71
CA GLY A 95 18.28 17.65 4.93
C GLY A 95 18.34 18.44 3.63
N HIS A 96 19.02 17.92 2.62
CA HIS A 96 19.11 18.55 1.30
C HIS A 96 17.75 18.65 0.60
N MET A 97 16.96 17.56 0.60
CA MET A 97 15.62 17.56 0.01
C MET A 97 14.68 18.54 0.71
N LYS A 98 14.81 18.70 2.03
CA LYS A 98 14.05 19.69 2.80
C LYS A 98 14.36 21.13 2.35
N GLN A 99 15.65 21.45 2.15
CA GLN A 99 16.08 22.77 1.66
C GLN A 99 15.50 23.09 0.27
N LEU A 100 15.53 22.13 -0.65
CA LEU A 100 14.93 22.29 -1.98
C LEU A 100 13.42 22.53 -1.89
N TRP A 101 12.73 21.79 -1.03
CA TRP A 101 11.29 21.96 -0.81
C TRP A 101 10.95 23.34 -0.23
N ASP A 102 11.70 23.81 0.77
CA ASP A 102 11.49 25.13 1.37
C ASP A 102 11.71 26.25 0.34
N ALA A 103 12.76 26.15 -0.48
CA ALA A 103 13.06 27.12 -1.54
C ALA A 103 11.97 27.15 -2.64
N GLU A 104 11.48 25.99 -3.05
CA GLU A 104 10.37 25.87 -4.02
C GLU A 104 9.08 26.48 -3.46
N ARG A 105 8.75 26.18 -2.20
CA ARG A 105 7.57 26.74 -1.52
C ARG A 105 7.65 28.26 -1.44
N GLU A 106 8.81 28.82 -1.10
CA GLU A 106 9.01 30.28 -1.08
C GLU A 106 8.91 30.92 -2.47
N ARG A 107 9.35 30.22 -3.53
CA ARG A 107 9.15 30.67 -4.91
C ARG A 107 7.66 30.73 -5.26
N GLN A 108 6.91 29.67 -4.98
CA GLN A 108 5.47 29.60 -5.26
C GLN A 108 4.67 30.66 -4.50
N LEU A 109 5.03 30.94 -3.24
CA LEU A 109 4.40 32.01 -2.45
C LEU A 109 4.64 33.38 -3.07
N ARG A 110 5.86 33.66 -3.54
CA ARG A 110 6.18 34.93 -4.22
C ARG A 110 5.41 35.07 -5.53
N GLU A 111 5.41 34.04 -6.37
CA GLU A 111 4.67 34.03 -7.64
C GLU A 111 3.15 34.21 -7.43
N SER A 112 2.60 33.63 -6.37
CA SER A 112 1.17 33.79 -6.04
C SER A 112 0.85 35.21 -5.57
N ALA A 113 1.69 35.79 -4.71
CA ALA A 113 1.54 37.17 -4.26
C ALA A 113 1.72 38.20 -5.39
N GLU A 114 2.55 37.89 -6.39
CA GLU A 114 2.72 38.73 -7.58
C GLU A 114 1.50 38.67 -8.51
N LYS A 115 0.89 37.48 -8.69
CA LYS A 115 -0.37 37.33 -9.45
C LYS A 115 -1.54 38.04 -8.78
N GLU A 116 -1.63 37.99 -7.45
CA GLU A 116 -2.67 38.70 -6.69
C GLU A 116 -2.53 40.23 -6.79
N LYS A 117 -1.31 40.76 -6.93
CA LYS A 117 -1.08 42.21 -7.12
C LYS A 117 -1.36 42.70 -8.54
N GLN A 118 -1.42 41.79 -9.52
CA GLN A 118 -1.68 42.12 -10.93
C GLN A 118 -3.15 41.92 -11.35
N SER A 119 -3.98 41.37 -10.46
CA SER A 119 -5.45 41.27 -10.61
C SER A 119 -6.17 42.41 -9.91
#